data_AF-A0A936B1E5-F1
#
_entry.id   AF-A0A936B1E5-F1
#
_cell.length_a   1.000
_cell.length_b   1.000
_cell.length_c   1.000
_cell.angle_alpha   90.00
_cell.angle_beta   90.00
_cell.angle_gamma   90.00
#
_symmetry.space_group_name_H-M   'P 1'
#
loop_
_entity.id
_entity.type
_entity.pdbx_description
1 polymer ?
#
loop_
_entity_poly.entity_id
_entity_poly.type
_entity_poly.pdbx_seq_one_letter_code
_entity_poly.pdbx_strand_id
1 'polypeptide(L)'
;MADNALFFQQRPLTAATQTALQARIYRTYPSLVRDWHFALFLSERLPHHVLYNPQLDVEEGIDLLVSHHGRLFALNLYTNTKRAYDGRLQKQHRHTPFSNVTYVELPVALKGSVMAGQFYLYGEREWRQVWAALNG
;
A
#
# COMPACT_ATOMS: atom_id res chain seq x y z
N MET A 1 15.24 -1.08 19.75
CA MET A 1 14.37 -2.18 19.29
C MET A 1 13.88 -2.90 20.54
N ALA A 2 12.57 -3.00 20.77
CA ALA A 2 12.07 -3.86 21.83
C ALA A 2 12.45 -5.32 21.49
N ASP A 3 12.95 -6.07 22.46
CA ASP A 3 13.32 -7.47 22.24
C ASP A 3 12.07 -8.33 22.25
N ASN A 4 11.58 -8.63 21.05
CA ASN A 4 10.37 -9.43 20.83
C ASN A 4 10.55 -10.88 21.33
N ALA A 5 11.80 -11.34 21.55
CA ALA A 5 12.08 -12.71 21.96
C ALA A 5 11.43 -13.03 23.31
N LEU A 6 11.50 -12.11 24.26
CA LEU A 6 10.85 -12.26 25.58
C LEU A 6 9.34 -12.41 25.48
N PHE A 7 8.69 -11.67 24.57
CA PHE A 7 7.25 -11.76 24.33
C PHE A 7 6.84 -13.16 23.84
N PHE A 8 7.57 -13.71 22.86
CA PHE A 8 7.27 -15.04 22.31
C PHE A 8 7.72 -16.19 23.22
N GLN A 9 8.72 -15.98 24.08
CA GLN A 9 9.09 -16.94 25.13
C GLN A 9 7.99 -17.05 26.19
N GLN A 10 7.39 -15.94 26.59
CA GLN A 10 6.29 -15.92 27.58
C GLN A 10 4.94 -16.35 26.97
N ARG A 11 4.79 -16.25 25.65
CA ARG A 11 3.57 -16.61 24.91
C ARG A 11 3.92 -17.45 23.67
N PRO A 12 4.21 -18.75 23.85
CA PRO A 12 4.56 -19.61 22.74
C PRO A 12 3.39 -19.66 21.74
N LEU A 13 3.73 -19.59 20.45
CA LEU A 13 2.74 -19.65 19.39
C LEU A 13 2.13 -21.05 19.33
N THR A 14 0.83 -21.15 19.57
CA THR A 14 0.10 -22.40 19.37
C THR A 14 0.02 -22.73 17.87
N ALA A 15 -0.20 -24.00 17.52
CA ALA A 15 -0.41 -24.41 16.12
C ALA A 15 -1.57 -23.62 15.47
N ALA A 16 -2.65 -23.36 16.20
CA ALA A 16 -3.76 -22.54 15.71
C ALA A 16 -3.34 -21.09 15.43
N THR A 17 -2.54 -20.49 16.32
CA THR A 17 -1.98 -19.15 16.14
C THR A 17 -1.05 -19.08 14.94
N GLN A 18 -0.22 -20.10 14.74
CA GLN A 18 0.67 -20.19 13.58
C GLN A 18 -0.11 -20.28 12.26
N THR A 19 -1.13 -21.13 12.19
CA THR A 19 -2.00 -21.24 11.00
C THR A 19 -2.72 -19.91 10.72
N ALA A 20 -3.23 -19.24 11.75
CA ALA A 20 -3.87 -17.94 11.60
C ALA A 20 -2.89 -16.87 11.10
N LEU A 21 -1.65 -16.89 11.58
CA LEU A 21 -0.59 -15.99 11.14
C LEU A 21 -0.20 -16.24 9.68
N GLN A 22 0.04 -17.51 9.31
CA GLN A 22 0.32 -17.89 7.92
C GLN A 22 -0.80 -17.43 6.97
N ALA A 23 -2.05 -17.67 7.34
CA ALA A 23 -3.19 -17.24 6.54
C ALA A 23 -3.24 -15.71 6.36
N ARG A 24 -2.80 -14.93 7.36
CA ARG A 24 -2.67 -13.47 7.22
C ARG A 24 -1.53 -13.10 6.29
N ILE A 25 -0.35 -13.72 6.47
CA ILE A 25 0.83 -13.49 5.63
C ILE A 25 0.48 -13.75 4.15
N TYR A 26 -0.14 -14.88 3.83
CA TYR A 26 -0.52 -15.21 2.44
C TYR A 26 -1.51 -14.21 1.82
N ARG A 27 -2.35 -13.56 2.62
CA ARG A 27 -3.27 -12.53 2.14
C ARG A 27 -2.62 -11.16 2.00
N THR A 28 -1.70 -10.81 2.89
CA THR A 28 -1.03 -9.50 2.90
C THR A 28 0.12 -9.44 1.89
N TYR A 29 0.85 -10.54 1.70
CA TYR A 29 2.04 -10.60 0.87
C TYR A 29 1.80 -10.12 -0.58
N PRO A 30 0.72 -10.51 -1.27
CA PRO A 30 0.43 -9.97 -2.60
C PRO A 30 0.12 -8.46 -2.64
N SER A 31 -0.35 -7.86 -1.53
CA SER A 31 -0.48 -6.40 -1.46
C SER A 31 0.89 -5.75 -1.34
N LEU A 32 1.71 -6.22 -0.40
CA LEU A 32 3.04 -5.67 -0.18
C LEU A 32 3.90 -5.69 -1.45
N VAL A 33 3.87 -6.81 -2.19
CA VAL A 33 4.58 -6.92 -3.48
C VAL A 33 4.08 -5.90 -4.49
N ARG A 34 2.76 -5.67 -4.58
CA ARG A 34 2.17 -4.68 -5.51
C ARG A 34 2.58 -3.27 -5.15
N ASP A 35 2.55 -2.93 -3.87
CA ASP A 35 2.82 -1.59 -3.36
C ASP A 35 4.31 -1.26 -3.53
N TRP A 36 5.21 -2.19 -3.17
CA TRP A 36 6.65 -2.05 -3.42
C TRP A 36 7.01 -1.98 -4.89
N HIS A 37 6.43 -2.86 -5.71
CA HIS A 37 6.64 -2.82 -7.15
C HIS A 37 6.25 -1.45 -7.71
N PHE A 38 5.09 -0.91 -7.32
CA PHE A 38 4.64 0.37 -7.84
C PHE A 38 5.47 1.55 -7.32
N ALA A 39 5.95 1.49 -6.07
CA ALA A 39 6.91 2.46 -5.53
C ALA A 39 8.16 2.55 -6.40
N LEU A 40 8.75 1.40 -6.75
CA LEU A 40 9.92 1.33 -7.62
C LEU A 40 9.60 1.84 -9.03
N PHE A 41 8.50 1.37 -9.62
CA PHE A 41 8.04 1.79 -10.94
C PHE A 41 7.86 3.31 -11.05
N LEU A 42 7.31 3.95 -10.01
CA LEU A 42 7.16 5.39 -9.95
C LEU A 42 8.49 6.09 -9.72
N SER A 43 9.38 5.55 -8.87
CA SER A 43 10.68 6.17 -8.59
C SER A 43 11.57 6.27 -9.83
N GLU A 44 11.44 5.35 -10.79
CA GLU A 44 12.15 5.42 -12.07
C GLU A 44 11.64 6.56 -12.97
N ARG A 45 10.37 6.95 -12.84
CA ARG A 45 9.72 8.01 -13.63
C ARG A 45 9.73 9.37 -12.94
N LEU A 46 9.73 9.36 -11.62
CA LEU A 46 9.73 10.52 -10.73
C LEU A 46 10.86 10.38 -9.69
N PRO A 47 12.13 10.50 -10.11
CA PRO A 47 13.26 10.34 -9.21
C PRO A 47 13.19 11.34 -8.05
N HIS A 48 13.49 10.90 -6.83
CA HIS A 48 13.49 11.72 -5.60
C HIS A 48 12.13 12.27 -5.14
N HIS A 49 11.05 11.90 -5.82
CA HIS A 49 9.71 12.38 -5.52
C HIS A 49 8.82 11.34 -4.84
N VAL A 50 9.22 10.06 -4.83
CA VAL A 50 8.45 8.96 -4.25
C VAL A 50 9.03 8.55 -2.90
N LEU A 51 8.19 8.55 -1.88
CA LEU A 51 8.52 8.12 -0.53
C LEU A 51 7.62 6.95 -0.13
N TYR A 52 8.25 5.79 0.08
CA TYR A 52 7.64 4.64 0.76
C TYR A 52 8.15 4.62 2.20
N ASN A 53 7.23 4.74 3.16
CA ASN A 53 7.56 4.70 4.58
C ASN A 53 6.59 3.77 5.32
N PRO A 54 7.05 2.62 5.85
CA PRO A 54 6.20 1.70 6.60
C PRO A 54 5.50 2.33 7.79
N GLN A 55 6.10 3.35 8.42
CA GLN A 55 5.47 4.07 9.51
C GLN A 55 4.29 4.91 9.02
N LEU A 56 4.41 5.58 7.87
CA LEU A 56 3.29 6.31 7.26
C LEU A 56 2.18 5.37 6.78
N ASP A 57 2.49 4.17 6.30
CA ASP A 57 1.45 3.19 5.96
C ASP A 57 0.71 2.67 7.20
N VAL A 58 1.44 2.36 8.28
CA VAL A 58 0.86 1.79 9.50
C VAL A 58 0.10 2.83 10.32
N GLU A 59 0.70 4.00 10.56
CA GLU A 59 0.16 5.02 11.45
C GLU A 59 -0.79 5.96 10.72
N GLU A 60 -0.47 6.32 9.48
CA GLU A 60 -1.19 7.36 8.74
C GLU A 60 -1.99 6.82 7.55
N GLY A 61 -1.81 5.54 7.22
CA GLY A 61 -2.60 4.86 6.20
C GLY A 61 -2.29 5.30 4.78
N ILE A 62 -1.10 5.87 4.56
CA ILE A 62 -0.60 6.32 3.26
C ILE A 62 0.30 5.24 2.67
N ASP A 63 -0.16 4.58 1.60
CA ASP A 63 0.59 3.47 1.01
C ASP A 63 1.85 3.99 0.27
N LEU A 64 1.72 5.10 -0.48
CA LEU A 64 2.84 5.84 -1.07
C LEU A 64 2.62 7.35 -0.97
N LEU A 65 3.68 8.10 -0.69
CA LEU A 65 3.66 9.56 -0.76
C LEU A 65 4.48 10.03 -1.96
N VAL A 66 3.91 10.91 -2.77
CA VAL A 66 4.59 11.53 -3.91
C VAL A 66 4.63 13.05 -3.71
N SER A 67 5.81 13.65 -3.80
CA SER A 67 5.97 15.11 -3.81
C SER A 67 6.16 15.59 -5.25
N HIS A 68 5.37 16.56 -5.72
CA HIS A 68 5.52 17.11 -7.06
C HIS A 68 5.19 18.60 -7.07
N HIS A 69 6.09 19.42 -7.61
CA HIS A 69 5.98 20.90 -7.64
C HIS A 69 5.57 21.52 -6.28
N GLY A 70 6.14 21.02 -5.17
CA GLY A 70 5.85 21.52 -3.82
C GLY A 70 4.51 21.06 -3.23
N ARG A 71 3.75 20.21 -3.94
CA ARG A 71 2.51 19.59 -3.46
C ARG A 71 2.78 18.15 -3.01
N LEU A 72 1.98 17.66 -2.08
CA LEU A 72 2.06 16.28 -1.56
C LEU A 72 0.84 15.48 -2.02
N PHE A 73 1.08 14.26 -2.49
CA PHE A 73 0.07 13.35 -2.99
C PHE A 73 0.19 12.00 -2.28
N ALA A 74 -0.83 11.63 -1.51
CA ALA A 74 -0.93 10.29 -0.91
C ALA A 74 -1.64 9.37 -1.90
N LEU A 75 -0.94 8.38 -2.43
CA LEU A 75 -1.51 7.35 -3.29
C LEU A 75 -2.01 6.21 -2.42
N ASN A 76 -3.31 5.91 -2.53
CA ASN A 76 -3.95 4.80 -1.84
C ASN A 76 -4.10 3.63 -2.81
N LEU A 77 -3.37 2.55 -2.56
CA LEU A 77 -3.25 1.38 -3.43
C LEU A 77 -4.12 0.25 -2.91
N TYR A 78 -5.07 -0.21 -3.72
CA TYR A 78 -5.92 -1.35 -3.37
C TYR A 78 -6.44 -2.05 -4.63
N THR A 79 -6.92 -3.29 -4.51
CA THR A 79 -7.54 -3.98 -5.66
C THR A 79 -8.93 -3.43 -5.93
N ASN A 80 -9.35 -3.40 -7.19
CA ASN A 80 -10.72 -3.06 -7.58
C ASN A 80 -11.68 -4.22 -7.26
N THR A 81 -11.93 -4.45 -5.98
CA THR A 81 -12.87 -5.46 -5.49
C THR A 81 -13.71 -4.87 -4.36
N LYS A 82 -14.95 -5.36 -4.22
CA LYS A 82 -15.83 -4.90 -3.12
C LYS A 82 -15.15 -5.03 -1.76
N ARG A 83 -14.47 -6.15 -1.51
CA ARG A 83 -13.78 -6.42 -0.25
C ARG A 83 -12.68 -5.41 0.05
N ALA A 84 -11.90 -5.03 -0.96
CA ALA A 84 -10.84 -4.03 -0.79
C ALA A 84 -11.43 -2.63 -0.53
N TYR A 85 -12.53 -2.29 -1.18
CA TYR A 85 -13.26 -1.04 -0.92
C TYR A 85 -13.82 -0.99 0.51
N ASP A 86 -14.47 -2.07 0.97
CA ASP A 86 -14.98 -2.15 2.34
C ASP A 86 -13.84 -1.97 3.37
N GLY A 87 -12.67 -2.58 3.10
CA GLY A 87 -11.47 -2.40 3.92
C GLY A 87 -10.90 -0.98 3.85
N ARG A 88 -10.95 -0.33 2.69
CA ARG A 88 -10.51 1.05 2.49
C ARG A 88 -11.36 2.03 3.31
N LEU A 89 -12.68 1.88 3.30
CA LEU A 89 -13.59 2.69 4.12
C LEU A 89 -13.26 2.56 5.60
N GLN A 90 -13.01 1.34 6.09
CA GLN A 90 -12.59 1.12 7.47
C GLN A 90 -11.20 1.72 7.78
N LYS A 91 -10.27 1.75 6.81
CA LYS A 91 -8.97 2.42 6.95
C LYS A 91 -9.16 3.95 7.01
N GLN A 92 -10.04 4.53 6.19
CA GLN A 92 -10.36 5.97 6.21
C GLN A 92 -10.94 6.43 7.54
N HIS A 93 -11.87 5.68 8.13
CA HIS A 93 -12.48 6.08 9.41
C HIS A 93 -11.52 6.07 10.60
N ARG A 94 -10.36 5.42 10.49
CA ARG A 94 -9.39 5.35 11.58
C ARG A 94 -8.45 6.54 11.61
N HIS A 95 -8.24 7.24 10.49
CA HIS A 95 -7.17 8.24 10.35
C HIS A 95 -7.74 9.60 9.91
N THR A 96 -7.19 10.67 10.47
CA THR A 96 -7.57 12.05 10.08
C THR A 96 -6.75 12.47 8.85
N PRO A 97 -7.37 12.87 7.74
CA PRO A 97 -6.63 13.32 6.56
C PRO A 97 -5.79 14.56 6.83
N PHE A 98 -4.60 14.63 6.23
CA PHE A 98 -3.77 15.82 6.25
C PHE A 98 -4.29 16.85 5.25
N SER A 99 -4.53 18.08 5.69
CA SER A 99 -5.10 19.15 4.85
C SER A 99 -4.15 19.62 3.73
N ASN A 100 -2.84 19.41 3.89
CA ASN A 100 -1.82 19.74 2.91
C ASN A 100 -1.48 18.58 1.95
N VAL A 101 -2.21 17.46 2.03
CA VAL A 101 -1.99 16.27 1.21
C VAL A 101 -3.21 16.00 0.33
N THR A 102 -2.98 15.82 -0.96
CA THR A 102 -4.01 15.39 -1.92
C THR A 102 -4.05 13.87 -1.96
N TYR A 103 -5.21 13.26 -1.70
CA TYR A 103 -5.35 11.81 -1.72
C TYR A 103 -5.81 11.32 -3.08
N VAL A 104 -5.07 10.39 -3.68
CA VAL A 104 -5.35 9.79 -4.98
C VAL A 104 -5.65 8.31 -4.77
N GLU A 105 -6.88 7.90 -5.03
CA GLU A 105 -7.29 6.50 -4.96
C GLU A 105 -6.91 5.77 -6.26
N LEU A 106 -6.16 4.67 -6.15
CA LEU A 106 -5.68 3.88 -7.28
C LEU A 106 -6.14 2.41 -7.17
N PRO A 107 -7.40 2.12 -7.51
CA PRO A 107 -7.89 0.75 -7.57
C PRO A 107 -7.26 0.00 -8.76
N VAL A 108 -6.43 -1.02 -8.51
CA VAL A 108 -5.90 -1.88 -9.57
C VAL A 108 -6.95 -2.88 -10.02
N ALA A 109 -7.35 -2.82 -11.30
CA ALA A 109 -8.19 -3.85 -11.89
C ALA A 109 -7.36 -5.11 -12.16
N LEU A 110 -7.73 -6.24 -11.54
CA LEU A 110 -7.04 -7.52 -11.73
C LEU A 110 -7.03 -7.93 -13.21
N LYS A 111 -8.18 -7.80 -13.88
CA LYS A 111 -8.28 -8.04 -15.33
C LYS A 111 -7.57 -6.92 -16.10
N GLY A 112 -6.63 -7.31 -16.96
CA GLY A 112 -5.85 -6.37 -17.78
C GLY A 112 -4.77 -5.59 -17.02
N SER A 113 -4.45 -5.97 -15.78
CA SER A 113 -3.23 -5.53 -15.11
C SER A 113 -2.01 -6.28 -15.64
N VAL A 114 -0.82 -5.75 -15.36
CA VAL A 114 0.44 -6.44 -15.67
C VAL A 114 0.53 -7.66 -14.77
N MET A 115 0.65 -8.85 -15.35
CA MET A 115 0.77 -10.07 -14.57
C MET A 115 2.25 -10.50 -14.50
N ALA A 116 2.78 -10.66 -13.29
CA ALA A 116 4.11 -11.20 -13.04
C ALA A 116 3.99 -12.40 -12.09
N GLY A 117 4.13 -13.62 -12.63
CA GLY A 117 3.83 -14.84 -11.89
C GLY A 117 2.36 -14.85 -11.44
N GLN A 118 2.13 -14.84 -10.13
CA GLN A 118 0.78 -14.82 -9.51
C GLN A 118 0.33 -13.41 -9.08
N PHE A 119 1.11 -12.37 -9.37
CA PHE A 119 0.82 -11.00 -8.95
C PHE A 119 0.22 -10.18 -10.10
N TYR A 120 -0.79 -9.38 -9.74
CA TYR A 120 -1.45 -8.41 -10.61
C TYR A 120 -0.93 -7.01 -10.26
N LEU A 121 0.00 -6.50 -11.04
CA LEU A 121 0.78 -5.31 -10.73
C LEU A 121 0.20 -4.05 -11.38
N TYR A 122 0.40 -2.94 -10.69
CA TYR A 122 0.23 -1.60 -11.25
C TYR A 122 1.19 -1.38 -12.42
N GLY A 123 0.79 -0.60 -13.42
CA GLY A 123 1.64 -0.26 -14.56
C GLY A 123 1.24 1.03 -15.24
N GLU A 124 1.44 1.09 -16.56
CA GLU A 124 1.21 2.30 -17.37
C GLU A 124 -0.21 2.87 -17.28
N ARG A 125 -1.21 2.02 -17.00
CA ARG A 125 -2.60 2.47 -16.82
C ARG A 125 -2.73 3.32 -15.56
N GLU A 126 -2.21 2.87 -14.43
CA GLU A 126 -2.28 3.59 -13.17
C GLU A 126 -1.27 4.74 -13.11
N TRP A 127 -0.12 4.60 -13.76
CA TRP A 127 0.81 5.72 -13.98
C TRP A 127 0.13 6.92 -14.62
N ARG A 128 -0.65 6.72 -15.69
CA ARG A 128 -1.37 7.83 -16.35
C ARG A 128 -2.36 8.53 -15.42
N GLN A 129 -2.97 7.78 -14.49
CA GLN A 129 -3.87 8.36 -13.48
C GLN A 129 -3.08 9.20 -12.46
N VAL A 130 -1.95 8.68 -11.98
CA VAL A 130 -1.03 9.43 -11.11
C VAL A 130 -0.57 10.71 -11.83
N TRP A 131 -0.06 10.59 -13.04
CA TRP A 131 0.46 11.72 -13.81
C TRP A 131 -0.59 12.80 -14.06
N ALA A 132 -1.82 12.41 -14.39
CA ALA A 132 -2.94 13.35 -14.52
C ALA A 132 -3.25 14.05 -13.19
N ALA A 133 -3.24 13.33 -12.07
CA ALA A 133 -3.46 13.93 -10.74
C ALA A 133 -2.33 14.87 -10.31
N LEU A 134 -1.09 14.58 -10.69
CA LEU A 134 0.07 15.41 -10.38
C LEU A 134 0.07 16.75 -11.15
N ASN A 135 -0.49 16.76 -12.37
CA ASN A 135 -0.53 17.92 -13.26
C ASN A 135 -1.89 18.62 -13.34
N GLY A 136 -2.88 18.15 -12.57
CA GLY A 136 -4.20 18.78 -12.41
C GLY A 136 -4.22 19.83 -11.30
#